data_AF-A0A7W1A8R8-F1
#
_entry.id   AF-A0A7W1A8R8-F1
#
_cell.length_a   1.000
_cell.length_b   1.000
_cell.length_c   1.000
_cell.angle_alpha   90.00
_cell.angle_beta   90.00
_cell.angle_gamma   90.00
#
_symmetry.space_group_name_H-M   'P 1'
#
loop_
_entity.id
_entity.type
_entity.pdbx_description
1 polymer ?
#
loop_
_entity_poly.entity_id
_entity_poly.type
_entity_poly.pdbx_seq_one_letter_code
_entity_poly.pdbx_strand_id
1 'polypeptide(L)'
;MRFTQATSIIDHQIGARTVTCTVCDKPHVYMSRADFERVSGSTVLCADCRLRIRTLKSPLSTAAGPTPTYRQVYQACHLRASDAVPPLIHPERLSLKQVVWYLSLMGAGVTDDYAHIPPWRTFLPTPPLTPTIAYGEELFLGLAAASLIVVCPKSPIQPVLNLQPDGFPFVMHDVHWHPRVGIREGAFHAAIAQLQEWLAIGYWKPHWEREWRMLGQEIMIDECWAYVSYLLRTHGVDETLPAKTFATLEYGLTLFAANQLFRLIWRTVKYLMDMRQQKAMTDLHVINSVPGSLQRTITLAHDQRWQIYGYDRPAALPRSIVSTVFFNQVLHHRDDSGLMLTPAQWSRPPILPYVVRVNARKTSDLPADPTTPAPSAPKRKKPQK
;
A
#
# COMPACT_ATOMS: atom_id res chain seq x y z
N MET A 1 -0.83 -77.54 -28.51
CA MET A 1 -1.79 -76.73 -27.72
C MET A 1 -1.24 -75.31 -27.60
N ARG A 2 -2.14 -74.35 -27.65
CA ARG A 2 -2.01 -72.89 -27.84
C ARG A 2 -0.90 -72.20 -27.02
N PHE A 3 -0.16 -71.30 -27.68
CA PHE A 3 0.30 -70.06 -27.07
C PHE A 3 -0.41 -68.91 -27.80
N THR A 4 -1.16 -68.10 -27.06
CA THR A 4 -1.85 -66.90 -27.55
C THR A 4 -1.55 -65.76 -26.59
N GLN A 5 -1.25 -64.61 -27.20
CA GLN A 5 -0.88 -63.34 -26.60
C GLN A 5 -1.92 -62.84 -25.59
N ALA A 6 -1.45 -62.19 -24.53
CA ALA A 6 -2.26 -61.37 -23.64
C ALA A 6 -1.74 -59.93 -23.69
N THR A 7 -2.44 -59.09 -24.45
CA THR A 7 -2.36 -57.62 -24.39
C THR A 7 -3.11 -57.15 -23.14
N SER A 8 -2.42 -56.48 -22.20
CA SER A 8 -3.07 -55.72 -21.13
C SER A 8 -3.40 -54.32 -21.62
N ILE A 9 -4.69 -54.02 -21.72
CA ILE A 9 -5.19 -52.65 -21.91
C ILE A 9 -5.26 -52.02 -20.52
N ILE A 10 -4.46 -50.98 -20.30
CA ILE A 10 -4.55 -50.10 -19.13
C ILE A 10 -5.56 -49.01 -19.47
N ASP A 11 -6.71 -49.02 -18.81
CA ASP A 11 -7.68 -47.92 -18.83
C ASP A 11 -7.06 -46.68 -18.16
N HIS A 12 -6.60 -45.73 -18.97
CA HIS A 12 -6.27 -44.39 -18.53
C HIS A 12 -7.57 -43.60 -18.31
N GLN A 13 -8.04 -43.52 -17.06
CA GLN A 13 -9.01 -42.50 -16.66
C GLN A 13 -8.38 -41.11 -16.78
N ILE A 14 -8.77 -40.38 -17.84
CA ILE A 14 -8.44 -38.97 -18.04
C ILE A 14 -9.32 -38.16 -17.09
N GLY A 15 -8.80 -37.85 -15.91
CA GLY A 15 -9.47 -36.95 -14.96
C GLY A 15 -9.55 -35.54 -15.54
N ALA A 16 -10.76 -35.11 -15.89
CA ALA A 16 -11.01 -33.79 -16.44
C ALA A 16 -10.64 -32.71 -15.40
N ARG A 17 -9.80 -31.73 -15.78
CA ARG A 17 -9.38 -30.64 -14.90
C ARG A 17 -10.19 -29.38 -15.21
N THR A 18 -10.81 -28.82 -14.17
CA THR A 18 -11.62 -27.60 -14.28
C THR A 18 -10.78 -26.38 -13.90
N VAL A 19 -10.73 -25.37 -14.78
CA VAL A 19 -10.07 -24.08 -14.52
C VAL A 19 -11.04 -22.96 -14.85
N THR A 20 -11.10 -21.91 -14.03
CA THR A 20 -11.98 -20.77 -14.26
C THR A 20 -11.34 -19.77 -15.22
N CYS A 21 -12.15 -19.23 -16.12
CA CYS A 21 -11.68 -18.16 -17.02
C CYS A 21 -11.46 -16.87 -16.23
N THR A 22 -10.27 -16.28 -16.35
CA THR A 22 -9.87 -15.03 -15.67
C THR A 22 -10.71 -13.79 -16.02
N VAL A 23 -11.50 -13.84 -17.09
CA VAL A 23 -12.30 -12.70 -17.59
C VAL A 23 -13.79 -12.84 -17.30
N CYS A 24 -14.32 -14.06 -17.23
CA CYS A 24 -15.76 -14.29 -17.10
C CYS A 24 -16.14 -15.31 -16.04
N ASP A 25 -15.16 -15.82 -15.28
CA ASP A 25 -15.27 -16.82 -14.22
C ASP A 25 -15.95 -18.14 -14.62
N LYS A 26 -16.27 -18.34 -15.92
CA LYS A 26 -16.84 -19.60 -16.39
C LYS A 26 -15.86 -20.75 -16.19
N PRO A 27 -16.28 -21.85 -15.56
CA PRO A 27 -15.46 -23.05 -15.43
C PRO A 27 -15.29 -23.70 -16.80
N HIS A 28 -14.04 -23.93 -17.19
CA HIS A 28 -13.68 -24.68 -18.38
C HIS A 28 -13.05 -26.01 -17.99
N VAL A 29 -13.62 -27.08 -18.52
CA VAL A 29 -13.16 -28.44 -18.33
C VAL A 29 -12.24 -28.78 -19.49
N TYR A 30 -10.95 -28.99 -19.21
CA TYR A 30 -9.99 -29.45 -20.21
C TYR A 30 -10.06 -30.96 -20.32
N MET A 31 -10.38 -31.45 -21.51
CA MET A 31 -10.52 -32.89 -21.79
C MET A 31 -9.18 -33.57 -22.09
N SER A 32 -8.10 -32.81 -22.31
CA SER A 32 -6.77 -33.35 -22.57
C SER A 32 -5.70 -32.67 -21.70
N ARG A 33 -4.71 -33.44 -21.27
CA ARG A 33 -3.57 -32.94 -20.48
C ARG A 33 -2.71 -31.94 -21.28
N ALA A 34 -2.57 -32.17 -22.58
CA ALA A 34 -1.83 -31.29 -23.49
C ALA A 34 -2.49 -29.90 -23.62
N ASP A 35 -3.82 -29.83 -23.60
CA ASP A 35 -4.53 -28.54 -23.63
C ASP A 35 -4.40 -27.79 -22.31
N PHE A 36 -4.36 -28.49 -21.18
CA PHE A 36 -4.14 -27.89 -19.87
C PHE A 36 -2.71 -27.34 -19.70
N GLU A 37 -1.70 -28.11 -20.10
CA GLU A 37 -0.28 -27.70 -19.98
C GLU A 37 0.08 -26.50 -20.86
N ARG A 38 -0.62 -26.27 -21.99
CA ARG A 38 -0.47 -25.05 -22.79
C ARG A 38 -0.99 -23.79 -22.10
N VAL A 39 -1.89 -23.93 -21.11
CA VAL A 39 -2.50 -22.78 -20.41
C VAL A 39 -1.92 -22.58 -19.01
N SER A 40 -1.27 -23.59 -18.41
CA SER A 40 -0.79 -23.54 -17.02
C SER A 40 0.35 -22.54 -16.72
N GLY A 41 0.83 -21.78 -17.71
CA GLY A 41 1.79 -20.67 -17.53
C GLY A 41 1.27 -19.29 -17.96
N SER A 42 -0.02 -19.17 -18.32
CA SER A 42 -0.65 -17.93 -18.79
C SER A 42 -2.07 -17.79 -18.23
N THR A 43 -2.62 -16.57 -18.21
CA THR A 43 -4.03 -16.30 -17.93
C THR A 43 -4.96 -17.22 -18.72
N VAL A 44 -5.79 -17.98 -17.99
CA VAL A 44 -6.72 -18.93 -18.59
C VAL A 44 -7.89 -18.15 -19.17
N LEU A 45 -7.94 -18.04 -20.51
CA LEU A 45 -9.05 -17.43 -21.25
C LEU A 45 -9.87 -18.52 -21.94
N CYS A 46 -11.20 -18.48 -21.79
CA CYS A 46 -12.08 -19.39 -22.50
C CYS A 46 -12.15 -19.11 -24.00
N ALA A 47 -12.63 -20.09 -24.77
CA ALA A 47 -12.81 -19.97 -26.21
C ALA A 47 -13.68 -18.75 -26.58
N ASP A 48 -14.77 -18.51 -25.86
CA ASP A 48 -15.65 -17.35 -26.07
C ASP A 48 -14.94 -16.02 -25.82
N CYS A 49 -14.16 -15.90 -24.74
CA CYS A 49 -13.40 -14.71 -24.42
C CYS A 49 -12.26 -14.48 -25.43
N ARG A 50 -11.59 -15.55 -25.88
CA ARG A 50 -10.59 -15.46 -26.96
C ARG A 50 -11.22 -15.02 -28.28
N LEU A 51 -12.39 -15.57 -28.63
CA LEU A 51 -13.10 -15.20 -29.85
C LEU A 51 -13.57 -13.74 -29.78
N ARG A 52 -14.07 -13.29 -28.62
CA ARG A 52 -14.45 -11.89 -28.36
C ARG A 52 -13.28 -10.93 -28.46
N ILE A 53 -12.12 -11.29 -27.92
CA ILE A 53 -10.90 -10.49 -28.05
C ILE A 53 -10.46 -10.44 -29.53
N ARG A 54 -10.62 -11.53 -30.29
CA ARG A 54 -10.30 -11.58 -31.72
C ARG A 54 -11.29 -10.81 -32.59
N THR A 55 -12.59 -10.87 -32.31
CA THR A 55 -13.61 -10.11 -33.06
C THR A 55 -13.54 -8.62 -32.75
N LEU A 56 -13.17 -8.23 -31.52
CA LEU A 56 -12.83 -6.85 -31.18
C LEU A 56 -11.56 -6.35 -31.90
N LYS A 57 -10.68 -7.24 -32.35
CA LYS A 57 -9.48 -6.92 -33.15
C LYS A 57 -9.75 -6.87 -34.66
N SER A 58 -10.90 -7.35 -35.15
CA SER A 58 -11.14 -7.60 -36.57
C SER A 58 -12.44 -6.95 -37.07
N PRO A 59 -12.57 -5.61 -36.96
CA PRO A 59 -12.32 -4.83 -38.18
C PRO A 59 -11.68 -3.47 -37.88
N LEU A 60 -10.40 -3.33 -38.22
CA LEU A 60 -9.71 -2.03 -38.29
C LEU A 60 -9.41 -1.59 -39.72
N SER A 61 -10.01 -2.18 -40.76
CA SER A 61 -9.71 -1.75 -42.15
C SER A 61 -10.86 -1.55 -43.13
N THR A 62 -12.15 -1.83 -42.86
CA THR A 62 -13.14 -1.75 -43.97
C THR A 62 -14.59 -1.33 -43.69
N ALA A 63 -14.96 -0.74 -42.54
CA ALA A 63 -16.34 -0.24 -42.38
C ALA A 63 -16.43 1.16 -41.74
N ALA A 64 -16.99 2.09 -42.52
CA ALA A 64 -17.24 3.49 -42.19
C ALA A 64 -18.37 3.66 -41.16
N GLY A 65 -18.08 3.35 -39.89
CA GLY A 65 -18.87 3.79 -38.74
C GLY A 65 -17.98 4.55 -37.75
N PRO A 66 -18.54 5.41 -36.88
CA PRO A 66 -17.76 6.08 -35.84
C PRO A 66 -17.10 5.00 -34.96
N THR A 67 -15.77 4.95 -35.02
CA THR A 67 -14.97 4.00 -34.25
C THR A 67 -15.30 4.22 -32.77
N PRO A 68 -15.70 3.17 -32.02
CA PRO A 68 -15.98 3.36 -30.62
C PRO A 68 -14.72 3.88 -29.94
N THR A 69 -14.83 5.02 -29.28
CA THR A 69 -13.68 5.63 -28.60
C THR A 69 -13.16 4.66 -27.53
N TYR A 70 -11.86 4.64 -27.27
CA TYR A 70 -11.20 3.81 -26.24
C TYR A 70 -12.00 3.73 -24.93
N ARG A 71 -12.57 4.87 -24.53
CA ARG A 71 -13.48 5.05 -23.39
C ARG A 71 -14.71 4.16 -23.45
N GLN A 72 -15.34 3.99 -24.61
CA GLN A 72 -16.55 3.20 -24.81
C GLN A 72 -16.28 1.69 -24.71
N VAL A 73 -15.11 1.21 -25.15
CA VAL A 73 -14.70 -0.20 -25.00
C VAL A 73 -14.40 -0.50 -23.54
N TYR A 74 -13.64 0.36 -22.87
CA TYR A 74 -13.37 0.24 -21.44
C TYR A 74 -14.68 0.30 -20.63
N GLN A 75 -15.55 1.27 -20.90
CA GLN A 75 -16.86 1.37 -20.27
C GLN A 75 -17.73 0.16 -20.57
N ALA A 76 -17.77 -0.39 -21.78
CA ALA A 76 -18.57 -1.58 -22.08
C ALA A 76 -18.05 -2.85 -21.36
N CYS A 77 -16.73 -3.00 -21.20
CA CYS A 77 -16.14 -4.09 -20.43
C CYS A 77 -16.31 -3.89 -18.92
N HIS A 78 -16.17 -2.65 -18.43
CA HIS A 78 -16.23 -2.33 -17.00
C HIS A 78 -17.67 -2.19 -16.48
N LEU A 79 -18.61 -1.69 -17.28
CA LEU A 79 -20.05 -1.63 -16.96
C LEU A 79 -20.65 -3.03 -16.93
N ARG A 80 -20.29 -3.92 -17.88
CA ARG A 80 -20.73 -5.33 -17.82
C ARG A 80 -20.09 -6.10 -16.68
N ALA A 81 -18.91 -5.69 -16.21
CA ALA A 81 -18.29 -6.20 -14.98
C ALA A 81 -18.79 -5.49 -13.71
N SER A 82 -19.46 -4.33 -13.81
CA SER A 82 -20.12 -3.65 -12.69
C SER A 82 -21.58 -4.09 -12.51
N ASP A 83 -22.21 -4.64 -13.55
CA ASP A 83 -23.51 -5.31 -13.46
C ASP A 83 -23.41 -6.63 -12.68
N ALA A 84 -22.24 -7.27 -12.70
CA ALA A 84 -21.87 -8.21 -11.65
C ALA A 84 -21.51 -7.38 -10.41
N VAL A 85 -22.37 -7.41 -9.38
CA VAL A 85 -22.05 -6.84 -8.06
C VAL A 85 -20.62 -7.30 -7.73
N PRO A 86 -19.62 -6.39 -7.65
CA PRO A 86 -18.26 -6.80 -7.38
C PRO A 86 -18.27 -7.58 -6.06
N PRO A 87 -17.48 -8.66 -5.95
CA PRO A 87 -17.49 -9.49 -4.75
C PRO A 87 -17.29 -8.58 -3.54
N LEU A 88 -18.23 -8.64 -2.60
CA LEU A 88 -18.23 -7.80 -1.41
C LEU A 88 -16.90 -8.02 -0.67
N ILE A 89 -16.02 -7.02 -0.69
CA ILE A 89 -14.78 -7.09 0.08
C ILE A 89 -15.14 -6.81 1.53
N HIS A 90 -15.28 -7.89 2.30
CA HIS A 90 -15.49 -7.80 3.74
C HIS A 90 -14.21 -7.27 4.41
N PRO A 91 -14.29 -6.18 5.19
CA PRO A 91 -13.15 -5.64 5.95
C PRO A 91 -12.47 -6.68 6.84
N GLU A 92 -13.19 -7.74 7.20
CA GLU A 92 -12.69 -8.85 8.00
C GLU A 92 -11.61 -9.69 7.35
N ARG A 93 -11.54 -9.72 6.01
CA ARG A 93 -10.61 -10.56 5.26
C ARG A 93 -9.30 -9.85 4.91
N LEU A 94 -9.17 -8.57 5.27
CA LEU A 94 -8.01 -7.76 4.92
C LEU A 94 -6.80 -8.12 5.78
N SER A 95 -5.62 -8.15 5.16
CA SER A 95 -4.35 -8.17 5.88
C SER A 95 -4.08 -6.81 6.52
N LEU A 96 -3.20 -6.75 7.52
CA LEU A 96 -2.87 -5.48 8.16
C LEU A 96 -2.21 -4.53 7.17
N LYS A 97 -1.33 -5.06 6.31
CA LYS A 97 -0.66 -4.32 5.23
C LYS A 97 -1.68 -3.67 4.30
N GLN A 98 -2.71 -4.41 3.87
CA GLN A 98 -3.81 -3.88 3.06
C GLN A 98 -4.59 -2.78 3.79
N VAL A 99 -4.90 -2.96 5.08
CA VAL A 99 -5.61 -1.95 5.88
C VAL A 99 -4.79 -0.66 5.98
N VAL A 100 -3.51 -0.76 6.33
CA VAL A 100 -2.60 0.39 6.45
C VAL A 100 -2.48 1.11 5.12
N TRP A 101 -2.20 0.40 4.04
CA TRP A 101 -2.10 0.96 2.69
C TRP A 101 -3.39 1.65 2.27
N TYR A 102 -4.53 0.99 2.48
CA TYR A 102 -5.82 1.52 2.10
C TYR A 102 -6.16 2.78 2.87
N LEU A 103 -6.06 2.77 4.22
CA LEU A 103 -6.30 3.96 5.04
C LEU A 103 -5.35 5.11 4.70
N SER A 104 -4.09 4.79 4.36
CA SER A 104 -3.12 5.80 3.93
C SER A 104 -3.52 6.45 2.62
N LEU A 105 -3.92 5.66 1.64
CA LEU A 105 -4.41 6.16 0.36
C LEU A 105 -5.68 7.00 0.54
N MET A 106 -6.59 6.56 1.41
CA MET A 106 -7.83 7.27 1.70
C MET A 106 -7.60 8.60 2.40
N GLY A 107 -6.67 8.64 3.36
CA GLY A 107 -6.31 9.87 4.06
C GLY A 107 -5.49 10.87 3.22
N ALA A 108 -4.81 10.39 2.17
CA ALA A 108 -3.87 11.20 1.40
C ALA A 108 -4.48 11.99 0.25
N GLY A 109 -5.65 11.60 -0.28
CA GLY A 109 -6.13 12.28 -1.48
C GLY A 109 -7.43 11.82 -2.07
N VAL A 110 -8.33 11.19 -1.31
CA VAL A 110 -9.67 10.95 -1.86
C VAL A 110 -10.39 12.29 -2.00
N THR A 111 -11.09 12.50 -3.12
CA THR A 111 -11.94 13.68 -3.29
C THR A 111 -12.97 13.77 -2.18
N ASP A 112 -13.45 14.96 -1.83
CA ASP A 112 -14.39 15.16 -0.70
C ASP A 112 -15.67 14.31 -0.82
N ASP A 113 -16.06 13.97 -2.05
CA ASP A 113 -17.20 13.12 -2.39
C ASP A 113 -16.88 11.61 -2.41
N TYR A 114 -15.62 11.24 -2.19
CA TYR A 114 -15.07 9.89 -2.28
C TYR A 114 -15.35 9.14 -3.59
N ALA A 115 -15.68 9.89 -4.64
CA ALA A 115 -16.03 9.33 -5.93
C ALA A 115 -14.81 8.76 -6.66
N HIS A 116 -13.63 9.33 -6.43
CA HIS A 116 -12.39 8.84 -7.01
C HIS A 116 -11.16 9.27 -6.22
N ILE A 117 -10.09 8.54 -6.43
CA ILE A 117 -8.74 8.86 -5.99
C ILE A 117 -8.04 9.45 -7.23
N PRO A 118 -7.42 10.63 -7.12
CA PRO A 118 -6.73 11.26 -8.23
C PRO A 118 -5.47 10.47 -8.60
N PRO A 119 -4.84 10.79 -9.75
CA PRO A 119 -3.61 10.13 -10.16
C PRO A 119 -2.50 10.27 -9.13
N TRP A 120 -1.66 9.25 -8.99
CA TRP A 120 -0.62 9.27 -7.97
C TRP A 120 0.35 10.46 -8.12
N ARG A 121 0.64 10.88 -9.36
CA ARG A 121 1.48 12.07 -9.60
C ARG A 121 0.94 13.37 -8.99
N THR A 122 -0.35 13.44 -8.66
CA THR A 122 -0.99 14.65 -8.10
C THR A 122 -0.96 14.67 -6.58
N PHE A 123 -0.54 13.59 -5.92
CA PHE A 123 -0.38 13.61 -4.47
C PHE A 123 0.70 14.61 -4.08
N LEU A 124 0.45 15.34 -2.99
CA LEU A 124 1.41 16.33 -2.50
C LEU A 124 2.75 15.64 -2.20
N PRO A 125 3.89 16.27 -2.55
CA PRO A 125 5.20 15.74 -2.19
C PRO A 125 5.47 15.84 -0.68
N THR A 126 4.65 16.59 0.07
CA THR A 126 4.92 16.94 1.46
C THR A 126 3.58 17.09 2.22
N PRO A 127 3.19 16.13 3.09
CA PRO A 127 3.84 14.84 3.31
C PRO A 127 3.63 13.88 2.13
N PRO A 128 4.64 13.06 1.77
CA PRO A 128 4.47 12.07 0.71
C PRO A 128 3.56 10.91 1.18
N LEU A 129 2.81 10.32 0.25
CA LEU A 129 1.98 9.14 0.56
C LEU A 129 2.83 7.98 1.11
N THR A 130 3.94 7.67 0.43
CA THR A 130 4.86 6.57 0.74
C THR A 130 6.28 7.09 0.93
N PRO A 131 7.17 6.36 1.64
CA PRO A 131 8.54 6.83 1.86
C PRO A 131 9.35 6.91 0.55
N THR A 132 9.17 5.92 -0.33
CA THR A 132 9.82 5.84 -1.64
C THR A 132 8.78 5.68 -2.75
N ILE A 133 9.20 5.96 -4.00
CA ILE A 133 8.38 5.69 -5.19
C ILE A 133 8.19 4.18 -5.32
N ALA A 134 9.23 3.35 -5.22
CA ALA A 134 9.09 1.90 -5.32
C ALA A 134 8.05 1.34 -4.32
N TYR A 135 8.03 1.84 -3.08
CA TYR A 135 7.03 1.46 -2.08
C TYR A 135 5.60 1.83 -2.47
N GLY A 136 5.43 3.01 -3.10
CA GLY A 136 4.13 3.41 -3.61
C GLY A 136 3.68 2.56 -4.80
N GLU A 137 4.59 2.13 -5.66
CA GLU A 137 4.24 1.22 -6.75
C GLU A 137 3.72 -0.11 -6.22
N GLU A 138 4.41 -0.67 -5.22
CA GLU A 138 3.97 -1.87 -4.51
C GLU A 138 2.60 -1.69 -3.86
N LEU A 139 2.38 -0.54 -3.21
CA LEU A 139 1.10 -0.19 -2.58
C LEU A 139 -0.04 -0.18 -3.60
N PHE A 140 0.09 0.54 -4.70
CA PHE A 140 -0.96 0.63 -5.71
C PHE A 140 -1.22 -0.72 -6.39
N LEU A 141 -0.17 -1.44 -6.77
CA LEU A 141 -0.29 -2.77 -7.38
C LEU A 141 -0.93 -3.78 -6.43
N GLY A 142 -0.53 -3.77 -5.15
CA GLY A 142 -1.07 -4.68 -4.15
C GLY A 142 -2.54 -4.40 -3.81
N LEU A 143 -2.93 -3.13 -3.71
CA LEU A 143 -4.34 -2.75 -3.52
C LEU A 143 -5.19 -3.11 -4.75
N ALA A 144 -4.65 -2.92 -5.97
CA ALA A 144 -5.33 -3.28 -7.21
C ALA A 144 -5.48 -4.80 -7.36
N ALA A 145 -4.44 -5.57 -7.04
CA ALA A 145 -4.47 -7.04 -7.04
C ALA A 145 -5.48 -7.60 -6.02
N ALA A 146 -5.63 -6.94 -4.87
CA ALA A 146 -6.65 -7.24 -3.87
C ALA A 146 -8.06 -6.73 -4.24
N SER A 147 -8.22 -6.11 -5.42
CA SER A 147 -9.46 -5.48 -5.88
C SER A 147 -9.99 -4.38 -4.94
N LEU A 148 -9.15 -3.79 -4.09
CA LEU A 148 -9.50 -2.71 -3.16
C LEU A 148 -9.60 -1.35 -3.86
N ILE A 149 -8.89 -1.21 -4.97
CA ILE A 149 -8.98 -0.10 -5.90
C ILE A 149 -9.04 -0.64 -7.32
N VAL A 150 -9.68 0.11 -8.22
CA VAL A 150 -9.64 -0.16 -9.66
C VAL A 150 -9.42 1.12 -10.44
N VAL A 151 -8.98 1.00 -11.68
CA VAL A 151 -8.89 2.17 -12.57
C VAL A 151 -10.29 2.77 -12.75
N CYS A 152 -10.41 4.07 -12.55
CA CYS A 152 -11.66 4.79 -12.74
C CYS A 152 -11.96 4.92 -14.24
N PRO A 153 -13.19 4.63 -14.70
CA PRO A 153 -13.59 4.81 -16.11
C PRO A 153 -13.49 6.24 -16.63
N LYS A 154 -13.40 7.23 -15.73
CA LYS A 154 -13.23 8.65 -16.07
C LYS A 154 -11.77 9.04 -16.23
N SER A 155 -10.82 8.12 -16.00
CA SER A 155 -9.40 8.38 -16.17
C SER A 155 -9.08 8.83 -17.60
N PRO A 156 -8.14 9.76 -17.79
CA PRO A 156 -7.58 10.09 -19.09
C PRO A 156 -6.67 8.93 -19.51
N ILE A 157 -7.26 7.84 -20.01
CA ILE A 157 -6.46 6.71 -20.45
C ILE A 157 -5.86 7.05 -21.80
N GLN A 158 -4.54 7.28 -21.82
CA GLN A 158 -3.82 7.44 -23.07
C GLN A 158 -3.72 6.06 -23.77
N PRO A 159 -3.87 6.00 -25.10
CA PRO A 159 -3.64 4.77 -25.84
C PRO A 159 -2.15 4.45 -25.84
N VAL A 160 -1.66 3.75 -24.82
CA VAL A 160 -0.30 3.20 -24.85
C VAL A 160 -0.32 2.00 -25.80
N LEU A 161 0.33 2.17 -26.96
CA LEU A 161 0.67 1.09 -27.89
C LEU A 161 1.71 0.16 -27.25
N ASN A 162 1.30 -0.70 -26.33
CA ASN A 162 1.99 -1.98 -26.09
C ASN A 162 1.09 -2.92 -25.29
N LEU A 163 0.56 -3.91 -26.01
CA LEU A 163 -0.37 -4.90 -25.51
C LEU A 163 0.38 -5.98 -24.72
N GLN A 164 0.17 -6.05 -23.41
CA GLN A 164 0.19 -7.34 -22.71
C GLN A 164 -1.14 -8.06 -23.00
N PRO A 165 -1.18 -9.41 -23.04
CA PRO A 165 -2.32 -10.16 -23.58
C PRO A 165 -3.64 -10.03 -22.82
N ASP A 166 -3.62 -9.50 -21.58
CA ASP A 166 -4.65 -9.76 -20.58
C ASP A 166 -5.22 -8.52 -19.86
N GLY A 167 -4.78 -7.33 -20.25
CA GLY A 167 -5.22 -6.08 -19.63
C GLY A 167 -4.99 -4.89 -20.52
N PHE A 168 -5.83 -3.86 -20.35
CA PHE A 168 -5.60 -2.58 -21.01
C PHE A 168 -4.34 -1.94 -20.41
N PRO A 169 -3.31 -1.59 -21.21
CA PRO A 169 -2.12 -0.92 -20.69
C PRO A 169 -2.49 0.47 -20.20
N PHE A 170 -2.10 0.81 -18.98
CA PHE A 170 -2.24 2.15 -18.43
C PHE A 170 -1.00 2.51 -17.62
N VAL A 171 -0.70 3.81 -17.56
CA VAL A 171 0.35 4.34 -16.68
C VAL A 171 -0.27 4.54 -15.30
N MET A 172 0.15 3.71 -14.33
CA MET A 172 -0.38 3.68 -12.97
C MET A 172 -0.39 5.07 -12.28
N HIS A 173 0.61 5.90 -12.59
CA HIS A 173 0.80 7.23 -12.04
C HIS A 173 -0.17 8.30 -12.59
N ASP A 174 -0.82 8.02 -13.72
CA ASP A 174 -1.58 9.00 -14.51
C ASP A 174 -3.10 8.75 -14.51
N VAL A 175 -3.52 7.57 -14.04
CA VAL A 175 -4.93 7.19 -13.99
C VAL A 175 -5.58 7.59 -12.67
N HIS A 176 -6.87 7.89 -12.73
CA HIS A 176 -7.68 8.03 -11.53
C HIS A 176 -8.06 6.63 -11.05
N TRP A 177 -8.18 6.44 -9.74
CA TRP A 177 -8.59 5.19 -9.14
C TRP A 177 -9.98 5.33 -8.51
N HIS A 178 -10.69 4.21 -8.41
CA HIS A 178 -11.98 4.13 -7.74
C HIS A 178 -11.84 3.15 -6.56
N PRO A 179 -12.18 3.55 -5.33
CA PRO A 179 -12.15 2.65 -4.18
C PRO A 179 -13.24 1.58 -4.29
N ARG A 180 -13.00 0.37 -3.77
CA ARG A 180 -13.93 -0.78 -3.90
C ARG A 180 -14.35 -1.44 -2.57
N VAL A 181 -14.07 -0.84 -1.42
CA VAL A 181 -14.54 -1.38 -0.13
C VAL A 181 -15.96 -0.88 0.17
N GLY A 182 -16.90 -1.79 0.46
CA GLY A 182 -18.25 -1.42 0.90
C GLY A 182 -19.20 -0.94 -0.20
N ILE A 183 -19.42 -1.76 -1.24
CA ILE A 183 -20.32 -1.45 -2.37
C ILE A 183 -21.79 -1.76 -2.00
N ARG A 184 -22.31 -1.05 -1.00
CA ARG A 184 -23.71 -0.62 -0.93
C ARG A 184 -23.67 0.89 -0.68
N GLU A 185 -24.57 1.65 -1.28
CA GLU A 185 -24.63 3.11 -1.08
C GLU A 185 -24.59 3.44 0.43
N GLY A 186 -23.62 4.26 0.85
CA GLY A 186 -23.36 4.60 2.26
C GLY A 186 -22.43 3.64 3.04
N ALA A 187 -22.12 2.45 2.52
CA ALA A 187 -21.30 1.46 3.23
C ALA A 187 -19.78 1.69 3.12
N PHE A 188 -19.31 2.47 2.14
CA PHE A 188 -17.89 2.82 2.01
C PHE A 188 -17.39 3.62 3.22
N HIS A 189 -18.09 4.71 3.60
CA HIS A 189 -17.74 5.47 4.81
C HIS A 189 -17.82 4.63 6.07
N ALA A 190 -18.85 3.78 6.16
CA ALA A 190 -18.99 2.85 7.27
C ALA A 190 -17.81 1.87 7.36
N ALA A 191 -17.30 1.38 6.23
CA ALA A 191 -16.16 0.47 6.20
C ALA A 191 -14.84 1.17 6.58
N ILE A 192 -14.58 2.39 6.10
CA ILE A 192 -13.42 3.18 6.52
C ILE A 192 -13.50 3.50 8.01
N ALA A 193 -14.67 3.96 8.48
CA ALA A 193 -14.90 4.27 9.89
C ALA A 193 -14.71 3.02 10.76
N GLN A 194 -15.19 1.85 10.31
CA GLN A 194 -15.00 0.58 11.01
C GLN A 194 -13.52 0.20 11.11
N LEU A 195 -12.75 0.32 10.02
CA LEU A 195 -11.30 0.05 10.04
C LEU A 195 -10.58 1.00 11.00
N GLN A 196 -10.91 2.29 10.97
CA GLN A 196 -10.35 3.30 11.87
C GLN A 196 -10.74 3.03 13.32
N GLU A 197 -11.98 2.64 13.60
CA GLU A 197 -12.47 2.29 14.93
C GLU A 197 -11.73 1.07 15.49
N TRP A 198 -11.55 0.01 14.69
CA TRP A 198 -10.77 -1.17 15.09
C TRP A 198 -9.35 -0.79 15.51
N LEU A 199 -8.68 0.03 14.70
CA LEU A 199 -7.34 0.51 15.04
C LEU A 199 -7.38 1.40 16.30
N ALA A 200 -8.35 2.31 16.42
CA ALA A 200 -8.46 3.22 17.55
C ALA A 200 -8.68 2.53 18.91
N ILE A 201 -9.41 1.42 18.95
CA ILE A 201 -9.62 0.63 20.18
C ILE A 201 -8.49 -0.38 20.44
N GLY A 202 -7.48 -0.44 19.56
CA GLY A 202 -6.41 -1.44 19.64
C GLY A 202 -6.88 -2.86 19.32
N TYR A 203 -7.99 -3.00 18.58
CA TYR A 203 -8.50 -4.31 18.16
C TYR A 203 -7.67 -4.83 16.98
N TRP A 204 -7.07 -6.00 17.19
CA TRP A 204 -6.25 -6.68 16.20
C TRP A 204 -6.88 -8.03 15.85
N LYS A 205 -6.90 -8.33 14.55
CA LYS A 205 -7.30 -9.66 14.09
C LYS A 205 -6.20 -10.67 14.39
N PRO A 206 -6.53 -11.94 14.69
CA PRO A 206 -5.52 -12.96 15.02
C PRO A 206 -4.42 -13.12 13.97
N HIS A 207 -4.74 -12.98 12.68
CA HIS A 207 -3.75 -13.09 11.61
C HIS A 207 -2.82 -11.87 11.50
N TRP A 208 -3.24 -10.68 11.94
CA TRP A 208 -2.39 -9.48 11.95
C TRP A 208 -1.23 -9.58 12.93
N GLU A 209 -1.36 -10.43 13.97
CA GLU A 209 -0.35 -10.64 15.00
C GLU A 209 1.00 -11.06 14.42
N ARG A 210 0.99 -11.77 13.29
CA ARG A 210 2.21 -12.21 12.61
C ARG A 210 2.77 -11.17 11.65
N GLU A 211 1.94 -10.24 11.17
CA GLU A 211 2.27 -9.33 10.07
C GLU A 211 2.86 -8.00 10.55
N TRP A 212 2.41 -7.49 11.70
CA TRP A 212 2.65 -6.09 12.07
C TRP A 212 4.12 -5.74 12.25
N ARG A 213 4.95 -6.63 12.84
CA ARG A 213 6.40 -6.35 13.01
C ARG A 213 7.10 -6.28 11.67
N MET A 214 6.78 -7.22 10.77
CA MET A 214 7.35 -7.25 9.42
C MET A 214 6.96 -5.99 8.64
N LEU A 215 5.68 -5.60 8.70
CA LEU A 215 5.20 -4.38 8.06
C LEU A 215 5.88 -3.13 8.64
N GLY A 216 6.01 -3.04 9.97
CA GLY A 216 6.70 -1.92 10.60
C GLY A 216 8.16 -1.83 10.19
N GLN A 217 8.87 -2.97 10.14
CA GLN A 217 10.26 -3.03 9.67
C GLN A 217 10.40 -2.62 8.22
N GLU A 218 9.53 -3.14 7.34
CA GLU A 218 9.46 -2.79 5.92
C GLU A 218 9.33 -1.27 5.73
N ILE A 219 8.34 -0.65 6.40
CA ILE A 219 8.14 0.81 6.36
C ILE A 219 9.38 1.56 6.89
N MET A 220 10.02 1.09 7.96
CA MET A 220 11.22 1.73 8.51
C MET A 220 12.42 1.66 7.58
N ILE A 221 12.62 0.53 6.90
CA ILE A 221 13.71 0.39 5.93
C ILE A 221 13.51 1.39 4.79
N ASP A 222 12.30 1.49 4.25
CA ASP A 222 11.96 2.44 3.19
C ASP A 222 12.08 3.91 3.63
N GLU A 223 11.72 4.22 4.88
CA GLU A 223 11.93 5.54 5.46
C GLU A 223 13.42 5.89 5.61
N CYS A 224 14.27 4.92 5.98
CA CYS A 224 15.71 5.10 6.00
C CYS A 224 16.30 5.23 4.59
N TRP A 225 15.79 4.45 3.64
CA TRP A 225 16.19 4.53 2.24
C TRP A 225 15.90 5.92 1.66
N ALA A 226 14.67 6.42 1.86
CA ALA A 226 14.26 7.76 1.46
C ALA A 226 15.19 8.83 2.05
N TYR A 227 15.62 8.67 3.30
CA TYR A 227 16.54 9.59 3.95
C TYR A 227 17.95 9.57 3.34
N VAL A 228 18.50 8.39 3.03
CA VAL A 228 19.79 8.28 2.31
C VAL A 228 19.70 8.96 0.95
N SER A 229 18.66 8.64 0.17
CA SER A 229 18.44 9.23 -1.17
C SER A 229 18.28 10.75 -1.10
N TYR A 230 17.54 11.26 -0.12
CA TYR A 230 17.40 12.69 0.11
C TYR A 230 18.76 13.35 0.33
N LEU A 231 19.60 12.83 1.23
CA LEU A 231 20.90 13.42 1.50
C LEU A 231 21.81 13.43 0.26
N LEU A 232 21.88 12.33 -0.49
CA LEU A 232 22.66 12.27 -1.72
C LEU A 232 22.20 13.32 -2.74
N ARG A 233 20.89 13.44 -2.94
CA ARG A 233 20.31 14.45 -3.85
C ARG A 233 20.58 15.88 -3.41
N THR A 234 20.53 16.16 -2.10
CA THR A 234 20.88 17.50 -1.60
C THR A 234 22.33 17.91 -1.89
N HIS A 235 23.20 16.94 -2.13
CA HIS A 235 24.58 17.16 -2.55
C HIS A 235 24.79 17.00 -4.07
N GLY A 236 23.72 16.95 -4.86
CA GLY A 236 23.79 16.83 -6.32
C GLY A 236 24.27 15.47 -6.80
N VAL A 237 24.02 14.41 -6.02
CA VAL A 237 24.23 13.01 -6.43
C VAL A 237 22.84 12.39 -6.65
N ASP A 238 22.48 12.17 -7.92
CA ASP A 238 21.16 11.65 -8.29
C ASP A 238 21.29 10.34 -9.07
N GLU A 239 21.77 9.29 -8.39
CA GLU A 239 21.67 7.92 -8.91
C GLU A 239 21.03 6.99 -7.89
N THR A 240 20.58 5.83 -8.38
CA THR A 240 19.92 4.81 -7.58
C THR A 240 20.92 4.12 -6.65
N LEU A 241 20.54 4.00 -5.37
CA LEU A 241 21.33 3.28 -4.39
C LEU A 241 21.47 1.78 -4.75
N PRO A 242 22.63 1.14 -4.46
CA PRO A 242 22.80 -0.28 -4.71
C PRO A 242 21.87 -1.11 -3.83
N ALA A 243 21.41 -2.27 -4.33
CA ALA A 243 20.54 -3.18 -3.59
C ALA A 243 21.11 -3.60 -2.21
N LYS A 244 22.43 -3.70 -2.08
CA LYS A 244 23.12 -3.99 -0.82
C LYS A 244 22.83 -2.96 0.30
N THR A 245 22.43 -1.75 -0.07
CA THR A 245 22.02 -0.72 0.90
C THR A 245 20.83 -1.18 1.73
N PHE A 246 19.88 -1.90 1.13
CA PHE A 246 18.71 -2.44 1.82
C PHE A 246 19.12 -3.33 3.01
N ALA A 247 19.97 -4.34 2.75
CA ALA A 247 20.47 -5.24 3.79
C ALA A 247 21.27 -4.51 4.89
N THR A 248 21.94 -3.42 4.53
CA THR A 248 22.69 -2.60 5.50
C THR A 248 21.74 -1.82 6.41
N LEU A 249 20.66 -1.27 5.87
CA LEU A 249 19.63 -0.57 6.62
C LEU A 249 18.85 -1.52 7.53
N GLU A 250 18.49 -2.70 7.00
CA GLU A 250 17.84 -3.76 7.76
C GLU A 250 18.71 -4.16 8.97
N TYR A 251 19.99 -4.45 8.76
CA TYR A 251 20.94 -4.72 9.85
C TYR A 251 21.01 -3.56 10.85
N GLY A 252 21.08 -2.32 10.38
CA GLY A 252 21.09 -1.13 11.25
C GLY A 252 19.86 -1.05 12.16
N LEU A 253 18.67 -1.34 11.62
CA LEU A 253 17.41 -1.32 12.36
C LEU A 253 17.28 -2.46 13.37
N THR A 254 18.07 -3.53 13.26
CA THR A 254 18.14 -4.54 14.32
C THR A 254 18.86 -4.04 15.59
N LEU A 255 19.71 -3.02 15.45
CA LEU A 255 20.59 -2.52 16.52
C LEU A 255 20.18 -1.14 17.04
N PHE A 256 19.62 -0.29 16.17
CA PHE A 256 19.35 1.11 16.46
C PHE A 256 17.91 1.48 16.10
N ALA A 257 17.35 2.47 16.79
CA ALA A 257 16.09 3.08 16.39
C ALA A 257 16.27 3.84 15.06
N ALA A 258 15.19 4.04 14.30
CA ALA A 258 15.27 4.69 12.99
C ALA A 258 15.87 6.10 13.07
N ASN A 259 15.51 6.90 14.08
CA ASN A 259 16.07 8.24 14.28
C ASN A 259 17.57 8.23 14.63
N GLN A 260 18.08 7.20 15.32
CA GLN A 260 19.50 7.02 15.58
C GLN A 260 20.21 6.59 14.30
N LEU A 261 19.60 5.69 13.53
CA LEU A 261 20.12 5.27 12.24
C LEU A 261 20.18 6.44 11.24
N PHE A 262 19.22 7.36 11.25
CA PHE A 262 19.30 8.61 10.47
C PHE A 262 20.56 9.40 10.82
N ARG A 263 20.93 9.47 12.10
CA ARG A 263 22.18 10.15 12.49
C ARG A 263 23.41 9.47 11.92
N LEU A 264 23.46 8.14 11.95
CA LEU A 264 24.57 7.37 11.39
C LEU A 264 24.63 7.53 9.87
N ILE A 265 23.49 7.46 9.19
CA ILE A 265 23.35 7.73 7.76
C ILE A 265 23.89 9.13 7.42
N TRP A 266 23.44 10.16 8.13
CA TRP A 266 23.91 11.53 7.91
C TRP A 266 25.42 11.65 8.06
N ARG A 267 25.98 11.07 9.13
CA ARG A 267 27.43 11.07 9.36
C ARG A 267 28.18 10.37 8.24
N THR A 268 27.70 9.22 7.79
CA THR A 268 28.31 8.46 6.69
C THR A 268 28.25 9.23 5.38
N VAL A 269 27.08 9.77 5.00
CA VAL A 269 26.94 10.51 3.74
C VAL A 269 27.81 11.77 3.76
N LYS A 270 27.83 12.52 4.87
CA LYS A 270 28.69 13.69 5.02
C LYS A 270 30.18 13.35 4.78
N TYR A 271 30.67 12.28 5.42
CA TYR A 271 32.05 11.83 5.23
C TYR A 271 32.36 11.51 3.76
N LEU A 272 31.45 10.83 3.06
CA LEU A 272 31.64 10.50 1.64
C LEU A 272 31.58 11.75 0.74
N MET A 273 30.73 12.72 1.10
CA MET A 273 30.66 14.01 0.38
C MET A 273 31.94 14.83 0.57
N ASP A 274 32.52 14.85 1.78
CA ASP A 274 33.80 15.50 2.02
C ASP A 274 34.91 14.87 1.16
N MET A 275 34.89 13.55 0.99
CA MET A 275 35.84 12.83 0.12
C MET A 275 35.64 13.13 -1.37
N ARG A 276 34.40 13.27 -1.81
CA ARG A 276 34.07 13.72 -3.17
C ARG A 276 34.58 15.15 -3.43
N GLN A 277 34.39 16.08 -2.48
CA GLN A 277 34.85 17.46 -2.61
C GLN A 277 36.38 17.57 -2.70
N GLN A 278 37.09 16.69 -1.98
CA GLN A 278 38.55 16.56 -2.08
C GLN A 278 39.03 15.89 -3.38
N LYS A 279 38.12 15.62 -4.34
CA LYS A 279 38.37 14.92 -5.61
C LYS A 279 38.94 13.51 -5.45
N ALA A 280 38.73 12.88 -4.30
CA ALA A 280 39.14 11.49 -4.06
C ALA A 280 38.13 10.47 -4.60
N MET A 281 36.88 10.88 -4.84
CA MET A 281 35.79 10.00 -5.26
C MET A 281 34.89 10.65 -6.33
N THR A 282 34.40 9.84 -7.26
CA THR A 282 33.31 10.20 -8.20
C THR A 282 31.94 9.94 -7.57
N ASP A 283 30.86 10.46 -8.17
CA ASP A 283 29.48 10.28 -7.70
C ASP A 283 29.12 8.80 -7.58
N LEU A 284 29.36 8.02 -8.63
CA LEU A 284 29.18 6.57 -8.63
C LEU A 284 30.02 5.86 -7.54
N HIS A 285 31.25 6.33 -7.29
CA HIS A 285 32.09 5.76 -6.23
C HIS A 285 31.49 6.03 -4.85
N VAL A 286 30.99 7.25 -4.59
CA VAL A 286 30.29 7.57 -3.35
C VAL A 286 29.11 6.63 -3.15
N ILE A 287 28.24 6.50 -4.15
CA ILE A 287 27.01 5.70 -4.07
C ILE A 287 27.33 4.24 -3.73
N ASN A 288 28.30 3.66 -4.42
CA ASN A 288 28.75 2.29 -4.15
C ASN A 288 29.43 2.13 -2.78
N SER A 289 29.99 3.22 -2.24
CA SER A 289 30.65 3.24 -0.93
C SER A 289 29.70 3.45 0.24
N VAL A 290 28.47 3.91 0.01
CA VAL A 290 27.44 4.11 1.04
C VAL A 290 27.22 2.84 1.89
N PRO A 291 26.83 1.69 1.32
CA PRO A 291 26.52 0.50 2.13
C PRO A 291 27.72 0.03 2.96
N GLY A 292 28.92 -0.03 2.37
CA GLY A 292 30.12 -0.48 3.09
C GLY A 292 30.57 0.50 4.18
N SER A 293 30.43 1.81 3.96
CA SER A 293 30.80 2.83 4.95
C SER A 293 29.77 2.93 6.07
N LEU A 294 28.49 2.80 5.74
CA LEU A 294 27.41 2.79 6.70
C LEU A 294 27.49 1.56 7.60
N GLN A 295 27.68 0.37 7.02
CA GLN A 295 27.84 -0.88 7.79
C GLN A 295 29.00 -0.78 8.79
N ARG A 296 30.18 -0.31 8.35
CA ARG A 296 31.32 -0.08 9.26
C ARG A 296 30.98 0.89 10.38
N THR A 297 30.26 1.96 10.07
CA THR A 297 29.85 2.97 11.05
C THR A 297 28.87 2.38 12.08
N ILE A 298 27.89 1.59 11.63
CA ILE A 298 26.92 0.89 12.47
C ILE A 298 27.64 -0.09 13.41
N THR A 299 28.50 -0.96 12.86
CA THR A 299 29.25 -1.95 13.64
C THR A 299 30.15 -1.28 14.67
N LEU A 300 30.90 -0.25 14.27
CA LEU A 300 31.76 0.50 15.19
C LEU A 300 30.96 1.15 16.33
N ALA A 301 29.82 1.76 16.00
CA ALA A 301 28.97 2.39 16.99
C ALA A 301 28.36 1.38 17.98
N HIS A 302 27.98 0.20 17.50
CA HIS A 302 27.47 -0.89 18.33
C HIS A 302 28.57 -1.45 19.25
N ASP A 303 29.73 -1.81 18.69
CA ASP A 303 30.81 -2.46 19.43
C ASP A 303 31.42 -1.54 20.49
N GLN A 304 31.52 -0.24 20.17
CA GLN A 304 32.02 0.77 21.09
C GLN A 304 30.92 1.39 21.97
N ARG A 305 29.67 0.92 21.86
CA ARG A 305 28.51 1.39 22.63
C ARG A 305 28.35 2.92 22.59
N TRP A 306 28.42 3.49 21.39
CA TRP A 306 28.24 4.93 21.21
C TRP A 306 26.87 5.38 21.72
N GLN A 307 26.86 6.47 22.48
CA GLN A 307 25.61 7.15 22.81
C GLN A 307 25.16 7.99 21.62
N ILE A 308 24.21 7.45 20.85
CA ILE A 308 23.64 8.12 19.68
C ILE A 308 22.32 8.75 20.11
N TYR A 309 22.29 10.08 20.17
CA TYR A 309 21.02 10.79 20.28
C TYR A 309 20.28 10.75 18.95
N GLY A 310 18.96 10.61 19.02
CA GLY A 310 18.08 10.64 17.86
C GLY A 310 18.28 11.89 17.01
N TYR A 311 18.11 11.73 15.71
CA TYR A 311 18.15 12.83 14.75
C TYR A 311 16.75 13.14 14.26
N ASP A 312 16.37 14.42 14.33
CA ASP A 312 15.09 14.91 13.83
C ASP A 312 15.08 14.93 12.31
N ARG A 313 13.95 14.58 11.70
CA ARG A 313 13.84 14.63 10.24
C ARG A 313 13.92 16.07 9.73
N PRO A 314 14.59 16.30 8.59
CA PRO A 314 14.54 17.60 7.94
C PRO A 314 13.11 17.88 7.47
N ALA A 315 12.66 19.14 7.56
CA ALA A 315 11.33 19.55 7.13
C ALA A 315 11.05 19.26 5.64
N ALA A 316 12.11 19.19 4.82
CA ALA A 316 12.04 18.85 3.41
C ALA A 316 11.78 17.34 3.15
N LEU A 317 11.97 16.48 4.15
CA LEU A 317 11.63 15.05 4.09
C LEU A 317 10.75 14.69 5.29
N PRO A 318 9.49 15.13 5.29
CA PRO A 318 8.55 14.73 6.33
C PRO A 318 8.31 13.22 6.25
N ARG A 319 7.82 12.67 7.35
CA ARG A 319 7.39 11.28 7.43
C ARG A 319 6.27 10.99 6.44
N SER A 320 6.27 9.80 5.85
CA SER A 320 5.22 9.40 4.92
C SER A 320 3.87 9.20 5.61
N ILE A 321 2.79 9.33 4.84
CA ILE A 321 1.43 9.06 5.34
C ILE A 321 1.28 7.59 5.75
N VAL A 322 1.86 6.66 4.98
CA VAL A 322 1.88 5.23 5.35
C VAL A 322 2.54 5.00 6.71
N SER A 323 3.70 5.60 6.92
CA SER A 323 4.36 5.53 8.22
C SER A 323 3.51 6.16 9.31
N THR A 324 2.90 7.33 9.04
CA THR A 324 1.97 8.00 9.96
C THR A 324 0.83 7.08 10.39
N VAL A 325 0.12 6.48 9.44
CA VAL A 325 -0.98 5.55 9.72
C VAL A 325 -0.50 4.35 10.54
N PHE A 326 0.63 3.74 10.16
CA PHE A 326 1.15 2.58 10.87
C PHE A 326 1.50 2.91 12.33
N PHE A 327 2.44 3.81 12.62
CA PHE A 327 2.82 4.00 14.03
C PHE A 327 1.74 4.72 14.84
N ASN A 328 0.97 5.64 14.25
CA ASN A 328 0.04 6.43 15.04
C ASN A 328 -1.32 5.74 15.21
N GLN A 329 -1.83 5.08 14.18
CA GLN A 329 -3.14 4.43 14.25
C GLN A 329 -3.02 2.96 14.66
N VAL A 330 -2.01 2.22 14.18
CA VAL A 330 -1.85 0.79 14.51
C VAL A 330 -1.14 0.60 15.85
N LEU A 331 -0.05 1.34 16.09
CA LEU A 331 0.78 1.18 17.31
C LEU A 331 0.49 2.22 18.41
N HIS A 332 -0.37 3.21 18.15
CA HIS A 332 -0.72 4.30 19.09
C HIS A 332 0.48 5.10 19.60
N HIS A 333 1.56 5.15 18.82
CA HIS A 333 2.65 6.06 19.06
C HIS A 333 2.23 7.48 18.67
N ARG A 334 2.65 8.47 19.47
CA ARG A 334 2.36 9.88 19.17
C ARG A 334 3.52 10.45 18.39
N ASP A 335 3.20 11.28 17.40
CA ASP A 335 4.18 11.99 16.60
C ASP A 335 5.26 11.00 16.09
N ASP A 336 6.54 11.35 16.23
CA ASP A 336 7.65 10.51 15.79
C ASP A 336 8.14 9.51 16.84
N SER A 337 7.42 9.31 17.95
CA SER A 337 7.86 8.38 19.01
C SER A 337 8.06 6.95 18.50
N GLY A 338 7.31 6.54 17.48
CA GLY A 338 7.47 5.22 16.84
C GLY A 338 8.83 5.04 16.15
N LEU A 339 9.43 6.12 15.64
CA LEU A 339 10.75 6.13 15.02
C LEU A 339 11.90 6.12 16.04
N MET A 340 11.59 6.41 17.30
CA MET A 340 12.56 6.45 18.41
C MET A 340 12.73 5.09 19.10
N LEU A 341 11.93 4.10 18.69
CA LEU A 341 11.96 2.75 19.23
C LEU A 341 12.59 1.80 18.22
N THR A 342 13.34 0.83 18.70
CA THR A 342 13.76 -0.31 17.88
C THR A 342 12.56 -1.23 17.59
N PRO A 343 12.60 -2.03 16.51
CA PRO A 343 11.56 -3.01 16.24
C PRO A 343 11.29 -3.98 17.39
N ALA A 344 12.31 -4.27 18.22
CA ALA A 344 12.18 -5.09 19.41
C ALA A 344 11.43 -4.39 20.57
N GLN A 345 11.54 -3.06 20.65
CA GLN A 345 10.88 -2.24 21.67
C GLN A 345 9.41 -1.92 21.33
N TRP A 346 8.98 -2.13 20.09
CA TRP A 346 7.57 -1.95 19.76
C TRP A 346 6.69 -2.92 20.55
N SER A 347 5.63 -2.36 21.11
CA SER A 347 4.61 -3.06 21.86
C SER A 347 3.25 -2.82 21.23
N ARG A 348 2.36 -3.79 21.41
CA ARG A 348 0.97 -3.65 20.98
C ARG A 348 0.27 -2.64 21.91
N PRO A 349 -0.60 -1.77 21.38
CA PRO A 349 -1.50 -1.03 22.24
C PRO A 349 -2.36 -2.00 23.08
N PRO A 350 -2.65 -1.67 24.35
CA PRO A 350 -3.62 -2.41 25.12
C PRO A 350 -4.99 -2.31 24.42
N ILE A 351 -5.77 -3.39 24.44
CA ILE A 351 -7.16 -3.32 23.96
C ILE A 351 -7.89 -2.38 24.90
N LEU A 352 -8.32 -1.24 24.38
CA LEU A 352 -9.11 -0.31 25.17
C LEU A 352 -10.51 -0.90 25.30
N PRO A 353 -11.10 -0.94 26.51
CA PRO A 353 -12.50 -1.30 26.64
C PRO A 353 -13.31 -0.35 25.74
N TYR A 354 -14.32 -0.90 25.06
CA TYR A 354 -15.22 -0.19 24.16
C TYR A 354 -16.05 0.85 24.94
N VAL A 355 -15.40 1.91 25.41
CA VAL A 355 -16.07 3.06 26.01
C VAL A 355 -16.22 4.07 24.88
N VAL A 356 -17.29 3.83 24.12
CA VAL A 356 -18.00 4.75 23.24
C VAL A 356 -17.48 6.19 23.34
N ARG A 357 -16.55 6.57 22.45
CA ARG A 357 -16.29 7.99 22.13
C ARG A 357 -17.37 8.50 21.18
N VAL A 358 -18.63 8.31 21.56
CA VAL A 358 -19.78 8.99 20.97
C VAL A 358 -20.38 9.80 22.10
N ASN A 359 -19.76 10.92 22.46
CA ASN A 359 -20.36 12.05 23.18
C ASN A 359 -19.29 13.11 23.48
N ALA A 360 -18.91 13.88 22.45
CA ALA A 360 -18.28 15.19 22.65
C ALA A 360 -18.81 16.25 21.67
N ARG A 361 -19.84 15.94 20.87
CA ARG A 361 -20.44 16.88 19.89
C ARG A 361 -21.97 16.98 19.94
N LYS A 362 -22.65 16.43 20.96
CA LYS A 362 -24.13 16.42 21.03
C LYS A 362 -24.74 16.91 22.35
N THR A 363 -24.05 17.76 23.10
CA THR A 363 -24.62 18.41 24.30
C THR A 363 -24.74 19.93 24.18
N SER A 364 -24.68 20.51 22.97
CA SER A 364 -25.02 21.93 22.77
C SER A 364 -26.45 22.17 22.27
N ASP A 365 -27.15 21.14 21.77
CA ASP A 365 -28.40 21.33 21.03
C ASP A 365 -29.58 20.52 21.61
N LEU A 366 -29.80 20.63 22.93
CA LEU A 366 -31.06 20.26 23.55
C LEU A 366 -31.74 21.53 24.08
N PRO A 367 -33.01 21.80 23.74
CA PRO A 367 -33.71 22.98 24.23
C PRO A 367 -33.88 22.90 25.75
N ALA A 368 -33.62 24.03 26.42
CA ALA A 368 -33.74 24.14 27.86
C ALA A 368 -35.18 23.84 28.31
N ASP A 369 -35.29 22.93 29.27
CA ASP A 369 -36.52 22.61 29.99
C ASP A 369 -36.95 23.83 30.83
N PRO A 370 -38.14 24.43 30.59
CA PRO A 370 -38.58 25.63 31.28
C PRO A 370 -38.97 25.41 32.76
N THR A 371 -38.77 24.23 33.32
CA THR A 371 -39.24 23.91 34.69
C THR A 371 -38.16 23.87 35.77
N THR A 372 -36.92 24.28 35.49
CA THR A 372 -35.87 24.31 36.52
C THR A 372 -35.80 25.69 37.20
N PRO A 373 -36.09 25.81 38.52
CA PRO A 373 -35.97 27.08 39.23
C PRO A 373 -34.50 27.50 39.39
N ALA A 374 -34.24 28.79 39.16
CA ALA A 374 -32.90 29.38 39.14
C ALA A 374 -32.15 29.18 40.48
N PRO A 375 -30.85 28.83 40.45
CA PRO A 375 -30.05 28.71 41.66
C PRO A 375 -29.81 30.08 42.29
N SER A 376 -30.03 30.14 43.60
CA SER A 376 -29.88 31.32 44.44
C SER A 376 -28.43 31.80 44.52
N ALA A 377 -28.24 33.12 44.39
CA ALA A 377 -26.93 33.77 44.37
C ALA A 377 -26.15 33.57 45.69
N PRO A 378 -24.83 33.32 45.64
CA PRO A 378 -24.03 33.12 46.85
C PRO A 378 -23.77 34.46 47.59
N LYS A 379 -24.02 34.44 48.90
CA LYS A 379 -23.77 35.56 49.83
C LYS A 379 -22.27 35.89 49.89
N ARG A 380 -21.91 37.14 49.56
CA ARG A 380 -20.57 37.72 49.79
C ARG A 380 -20.21 37.72 51.28
N LYS A 381 -19.14 37.02 51.68
CA LYS A 381 -18.48 37.21 52.98
C LYS A 381 -17.56 38.44 52.90
N LYS A 382 -17.68 39.34 53.89
CA LYS A 382 -16.79 40.50 54.08
C LYS A 382 -15.41 40.05 54.58
N PRO A 383 -14.33 40.77 54.26
CA PRO A 383 -12.99 40.48 54.75
C PRO A 383 -12.84 40.96 56.20
N GLN A 384 -12.23 40.14 57.06
CA GLN A 384 -11.68 40.59 58.34
C GLN A 384 -10.17 40.83 58.19
N LYS A 385 -9.72 41.87 58.89
CA LYS A 385 -8.38 42.48 58.86
C LYS A 385 -7.29 41.56 59.39
#